data_AF-A0A7W8LLR0-F1
#
_entry.id   AF-A0A7W8LLR0-F1
#
_cell.length_a   1.000
_cell.length_b   1.000
_cell.length_c   1.000
_cell.angle_alpha   90.00
_cell.angle_beta   90.00
_cell.angle_gamma   90.00
#
_symmetry.space_group_name_H-M   'P 1'
#
loop_
_entity.id
_entity.type
_entity.pdbx_description
1 polymer ?
#
loop_
_entity_poly.entity_id
_entity_poly.type
_entity_poly.pdbx_seq_one_letter_code
_entity_poly.pdbx_strand_id
1 'polypeptide(L)'
;MRKFRLDNETKKILKLFSIFFGMIFGMCMLLVLFTLLARNSWKSGLALEVQNVLDSYPEAQYTVGKYIELDSTLSTSTAVYSLLKKDDRKNQKYYGIIVRIPSILGPVPAVFVYNENTGVKFAGYAVDNGKASDTVGKQISNSVMNYWEDMIPKIISKTNSN
;
A
#
# COMPACT_ATOMS: atom_id res chain seq x y z
N MET A 1 -6.48 48.95 33.06
CA MET A 1 -6.88 47.59 32.59
C MET A 1 -8.28 47.27 33.10
N ARG A 2 -9.30 47.22 32.24
CA ARG A 2 -10.65 46.76 32.64
C ARG A 2 -10.63 45.25 32.85
N LYS A 3 -10.84 44.80 34.09
CA LYS A 3 -11.09 43.39 34.41
C LYS A 3 -12.47 43.03 33.84
N PHE A 4 -12.50 42.31 32.72
CA PHE A 4 -13.74 41.77 32.16
C PHE A 4 -14.28 40.73 33.14
N ARG A 5 -15.27 41.11 33.96
CA ARG A 5 -15.94 40.21 34.89
C ARG A 5 -17.06 39.52 34.11
N LEU A 6 -16.76 38.35 33.53
CA LEU A 6 -17.75 37.49 32.90
C LEU A 6 -18.87 37.17 33.91
N ASP A 7 -20.11 37.42 33.51
CA ASP A 7 -21.29 37.01 34.25
C ASP A 7 -21.38 35.47 34.34
N ASN A 8 -22.20 34.97 35.27
CA ASN A 8 -22.27 33.53 35.52
C ASN A 8 -22.85 32.76 34.33
N GLU A 9 -23.71 33.38 33.51
CA GLU A 9 -24.30 32.77 32.33
C GLU A 9 -23.30 32.63 31.19
N THR A 10 -22.48 33.65 30.89
CA THR A 10 -21.43 33.52 29.87
C THR A 10 -20.37 32.49 30.27
N LYS A 11 -20.05 32.35 31.57
CA LYS A 11 -19.16 31.28 32.06
C LYS A 11 -19.73 29.87 31.85
N LYS A 12 -21.04 29.67 32.02
CA LYS A 12 -21.69 28.38 31.75
C LYS A 12 -21.64 28.04 30.26
N ILE A 13 -21.96 29.01 29.40
CA ILE A 13 -21.88 28.86 27.95
C ILE A 13 -20.45 28.53 27.52
N LEU A 14 -19.46 29.24 28.05
CA LEU A 14 -18.04 28.99 27.75
C LEU A 14 -17.59 27.58 28.18
N LYS A 15 -18.03 27.11 29.35
CA LYS A 15 -17.75 25.73 29.80
C LYS A 15 -18.40 24.69 28.90
N LEU A 16 -19.65 24.89 28.50
CA LEU A 16 -20.37 23.98 27.62
C LEU A 16 -19.69 23.89 26.23
N PHE A 17 -19.32 25.03 25.66
CA PHE A 17 -18.53 25.09 24.42
C PHE A 17 -17.17 24.40 24.57
N SER A 18 -16.46 24.61 25.68
CA SER A 18 -15.16 23.98 25.91
C SER A 18 -15.27 22.46 26.01
N ILE A 19 -16.32 21.93 26.64
CA ILE A 19 -16.57 20.49 26.72
C ILE A 19 -16.90 19.93 25.33
N PHE A 20 -17.75 20.63 24.57
CA PHE A 20 -18.12 20.21 23.22
C PHE A 20 -16.92 20.18 22.26
N PHE A 21 -16.11 21.25 22.25
CA PHE A 21 -14.87 21.29 21.46
C PHE A 21 -13.86 20.25 21.94
N GLY A 22 -13.73 20.03 23.24
CA GLY A 22 -12.87 18.99 23.80
C GLY A 22 -13.27 17.60 23.32
N MET A 23 -14.58 17.31 23.27
CA MET A 23 -15.11 16.04 22.78
C MET A 23 -14.82 15.86 21.28
N ILE A 24 -15.08 16.88 20.46
CA ILE A 24 -14.75 16.85 19.02
C ILE A 24 -13.25 16.63 18.81
N PHE A 25 -12.41 17.37 19.53
CA PHE A 25 -10.97 17.25 19.43
C PHE A 25 -10.48 15.85 19.83
N GLY A 26 -11.02 15.30 20.92
CA GLY A 26 -10.75 13.93 21.36
C GLY A 26 -11.13 12.89 20.30
N MET A 27 -12.30 13.04 19.68
CA MET A 27 -12.75 12.15 18.60
C MET A 27 -11.83 12.26 17.37
N CYS A 28 -11.45 13.47 16.96
CA CYS A 28 -10.51 13.68 15.86
C CYS A 28 -9.15 13.04 16.14
N MET A 29 -8.62 13.18 17.35
CA MET A 29 -7.36 12.56 17.75
C MET A 29 -7.43 11.03 17.70
N LEU A 30 -8.54 10.45 18.17
CA LEU A 30 -8.79 9.01 18.09
C LEU A 30 -8.83 8.51 16.64
N LEU A 31 -9.50 9.23 15.74
CA LEU A 31 -9.56 8.90 14.31
C LEU A 31 -8.17 8.90 13.65
N VAL A 32 -7.32 9.87 13.98
CA VAL A 32 -5.94 9.92 13.49
C VAL A 32 -5.16 8.68 13.93
N LEU A 33 -5.27 8.29 15.20
CA LEU A 33 -4.61 7.09 15.72
C LEU A 33 -5.08 5.82 15.00
N PHE A 34 -6.39 5.64 14.84
CA PHE A 34 -6.93 4.51 14.09
C PHE A 34 -6.47 4.49 12.63
N THR A 35 -6.37 5.66 11.99
CA THR A 35 -5.91 5.77 10.61
C THR A 35 -4.44 5.35 10.48
N LEU A 36 -3.58 5.72 11.43
CA LEU A 36 -2.18 5.33 11.45
C LEU A 36 -2.02 3.81 11.66
N LEU A 37 -2.77 3.25 12.61
CA LEU A 37 -2.80 1.81 12.88
C LEU A 37 -3.30 1.02 11.66
N ALA A 38 -4.39 1.46 11.05
CA ALA A 38 -4.95 0.85 9.85
C ALA A 38 -3.95 0.90 8.69
N ARG A 39 -3.26 2.02 8.48
CA ARG A 39 -2.24 2.16 7.43
C ARG A 39 -1.09 1.17 7.63
N ASN A 40 -0.62 0.99 8.87
CA ASN A 40 0.47 0.07 9.15
C ASN A 40 0.05 -1.40 8.98
N SER A 41 -1.13 -1.75 9.50
CA SER A 41 -1.73 -3.08 9.32
C SER A 41 -1.92 -3.41 7.84
N TRP A 42 -2.42 -2.46 7.06
CA TRP A 42 -2.59 -2.63 5.61
C TRP A 42 -1.26 -2.89 4.90
N LYS A 43 -0.22 -2.09 5.18
CA LYS A 43 1.14 -2.29 4.61
C LYS A 43 1.70 -3.68 4.95
N SER A 44 1.48 -4.16 6.17
CA SER A 44 1.93 -5.49 6.61
C SER A 44 1.13 -6.62 5.97
N GLY A 45 -0.20 -6.47 5.85
CA GLY A 45 -1.06 -7.46 5.21
C GLY A 45 -0.72 -7.65 3.74
N LEU A 46 -0.51 -6.55 3.00
CA LEU A 46 -0.07 -6.63 1.61
C LEU A 46 1.30 -7.27 1.45
N ALA A 47 2.22 -7.06 2.41
CA ALA A 47 3.53 -7.72 2.38
C ALA A 47 3.40 -9.25 2.50
N LEU A 48 2.49 -9.74 3.34
CA LEU A 48 2.20 -11.18 3.49
C LEU A 48 1.61 -11.76 2.20
N GLU A 49 0.67 -11.06 1.57
CA GLU A 49 0.11 -11.51 0.28
C GLU A 49 1.17 -11.59 -0.81
N VAL A 50 2.06 -10.59 -0.89
CA VAL A 50 3.19 -10.62 -1.82
C VAL A 50 4.10 -11.81 -1.51
N GLN A 51 4.40 -12.07 -0.23
CA GLN A 51 5.22 -13.22 0.16
C GLN A 51 4.55 -14.54 -0.23
N ASN A 52 3.25 -14.72 0.02
CA ASN A 52 2.51 -15.93 -0.34
C ASN A 52 2.56 -16.21 -1.85
N VAL A 53 2.43 -15.17 -2.68
CA VAL A 53 2.57 -15.30 -4.14
C VAL A 53 4.00 -15.66 -4.53
N LEU A 54 5.00 -15.04 -3.90
CA LEU A 54 6.42 -15.32 -4.18
C LEU A 54 6.87 -16.70 -3.70
N ASP A 55 6.29 -17.23 -2.63
CA ASP A 55 6.56 -18.59 -2.14
C ASP A 55 6.05 -19.64 -3.12
N SER A 56 5.00 -19.32 -3.88
CA SER A 56 4.45 -20.17 -4.94
C SER A 56 5.13 -19.94 -6.31
N TYR A 57 6.01 -18.94 -6.42
CA TYR A 57 6.67 -18.57 -7.66
C TYR A 57 7.88 -19.47 -7.92
N PRO A 58 8.08 -20.06 -9.12
CA PRO A 58 9.15 -21.04 -9.36
C PRO A 58 10.58 -20.56 -9.05
N GLU A 59 10.84 -19.26 -9.08
CA GLU A 59 12.11 -18.65 -8.67
C GLU A 59 12.12 -18.23 -7.17
N ALA A 60 11.37 -18.92 -6.29
CA ALA A 60 10.95 -18.66 -4.89
C ALA A 60 12.00 -18.22 -3.84
N GLN A 61 13.12 -17.63 -4.22
CA GLN A 61 14.17 -17.26 -3.29
C GLN A 61 14.06 -15.81 -2.81
N TYR A 62 12.87 -15.20 -2.84
CA TYR A 62 12.65 -13.82 -2.42
C TYR A 62 11.99 -13.75 -1.04
N THR A 63 12.55 -12.92 -0.16
CA THR A 63 11.93 -12.49 1.09
C THR A 63 11.48 -11.04 0.95
N VAL A 64 10.21 -10.77 1.22
CA VAL A 64 9.64 -9.42 1.22
C VAL A 64 10.23 -8.62 2.37
N GLY A 65 10.78 -7.45 2.04
CA GLY A 65 11.39 -6.52 2.97
C GLY A 65 10.52 -5.29 3.25
N LYS A 66 11.15 -4.12 3.29
CA LYS A 66 10.48 -2.87 3.67
C LYS A 66 9.54 -2.36 2.57
N TYR A 67 8.42 -1.79 3.00
CA TYR A 67 7.55 -1.00 2.14
C TYR A 67 8.29 0.24 1.65
N ILE A 68 8.19 0.53 0.36
CA ILE A 68 8.78 1.70 -0.27
C ILE A 68 7.66 2.70 -0.54
N GLU A 69 7.78 3.90 0.03
CA GLU A 69 6.78 4.94 -0.19
C GLU A 69 6.85 5.45 -1.63
N LEU A 70 5.69 5.52 -2.28
CA LEU A 70 5.54 6.06 -3.61
C LEU A 70 5.02 7.49 -3.50
N ASP A 71 5.74 8.46 -4.05
CA ASP A 71 5.29 9.86 -4.16
C ASP A 71 4.20 10.08 -5.23
N SER A 72 3.58 8.99 -5.70
CA SER A 72 2.69 8.97 -6.84
C SER A 72 1.23 8.78 -6.41
N THR A 73 0.31 9.37 -7.18
CA THR A 73 -1.14 9.08 -7.15
C THR A 73 -1.46 7.60 -7.37
N LEU A 74 -0.50 6.81 -7.84
CA LEU A 74 -0.61 5.35 -8.00
C LEU A 74 -0.48 4.57 -6.69
N SER A 75 -0.08 5.20 -5.59
CA SER A 75 0.01 4.58 -4.26
C SER A 75 -1.32 3.99 -3.76
N THR A 76 -2.45 4.46 -4.30
CA THR A 76 -3.79 3.94 -3.96
C THR A 76 -4.10 2.59 -4.60
N SER A 77 -3.48 2.29 -5.75
CA SER A 77 -3.68 1.04 -6.50
C SER A 77 -2.46 0.13 -6.50
N THR A 78 -1.33 0.62 -6.00
CA THR A 78 -0.02 -0.05 -6.10
C THR A 78 0.76 0.09 -4.80
N ALA A 79 1.37 -1.01 -4.36
CA ALA A 79 2.32 -1.02 -3.26
C ALA A 79 3.64 -1.66 -3.72
N VAL A 80 4.74 -1.10 -3.25
CA VAL A 80 6.10 -1.55 -3.60
C VAL A 80 6.83 -1.94 -2.34
N TYR A 81 7.53 -3.07 -2.42
CA TYR A 81 8.37 -3.61 -1.37
C TYR A 81 9.76 -3.91 -1.91
N SER A 82 10.79 -3.68 -1.11
CA SER A 82 12.12 -4.23 -1.40
C SER A 82 12.07 -5.75 -1.27
N LEU A 83 12.73 -6.49 -2.15
CA LEU A 83 12.91 -7.94 -2.02
C LEU A 83 14.36 -8.27 -1.72
N LEU A 84 14.56 -9.25 -0.84
CA LEU A 84 15.86 -9.85 -0.54
C LEU A 84 15.92 -11.21 -1.19
N LYS A 85 16.86 -11.41 -2.12
CA LYS A 85 17.05 -12.71 -2.75
C LYS A 85 18.08 -13.52 -1.97
N LYS A 86 17.72 -14.73 -1.51
CA LYS A 86 18.52 -15.56 -0.59
C LYS A 86 19.95 -15.88 -1.07
N ASP A 87 20.19 -15.89 -2.37
CA ASP A 87 21.49 -16.26 -2.97
C ASP A 87 22.12 -15.13 -3.79
N ASP A 88 21.68 -13.89 -3.60
CA ASP A 88 22.18 -12.77 -4.40
C ASP A 88 23.51 -12.24 -3.88
N ARG A 89 24.60 -12.80 -4.41
CA ARG A 89 25.97 -12.34 -4.17
C ARG A 89 26.30 -10.99 -4.80
N LYS A 90 25.42 -10.44 -5.65
CA LYS A 90 25.69 -9.24 -6.45
C LYS A 90 25.04 -7.96 -5.90
N ASN A 91 24.45 -8.00 -4.71
CA ASN A 91 23.82 -6.84 -4.05
C ASN A 91 22.83 -6.12 -4.99
N GLN A 92 22.10 -6.87 -5.81
CA GLN A 92 21.15 -6.29 -6.76
C GLN A 92 19.85 -5.94 -6.03
N LYS A 93 19.27 -4.80 -6.42
CA LYS A 93 17.99 -4.37 -5.87
C LYS A 93 16.86 -5.07 -6.60
N TYR A 94 16.08 -5.85 -5.86
CA TYR A 94 14.84 -6.45 -6.33
C TYR A 94 13.67 -5.74 -5.67
N TYR A 95 12.57 -5.65 -6.41
CA TYR A 95 11.35 -5.00 -5.97
C TYR A 95 10.16 -5.93 -6.21
N GLY A 96 9.27 -6.00 -5.24
CA GLY A 96 8.00 -6.71 -5.31
C GLY A 96 6.90 -5.68 -5.39
N ILE A 97 6.09 -5.74 -6.43
CA ILE A 97 5.06 -4.77 -6.72
C ILE A 97 3.72 -5.50 -6.74
N ILE A 98 2.81 -5.09 -5.88
CA ILE A 98 1.41 -5.55 -5.92
C ILE A 98 0.54 -4.44 -6.48
N VAL A 99 -0.26 -4.79 -7.48
CA VAL A 99 -1.08 -3.86 -8.26
C VAL A 99 -2.51 -4.37 -8.29
N ARG A 100 -3.49 -3.51 -7.99
CA ARG A 100 -4.89 -3.83 -8.25
C ARG A 100 -5.20 -3.61 -9.74
N ILE A 101 -5.37 -4.70 -10.46
CA ILE A 101 -5.78 -4.70 -11.87
C ILE A 101 -7.32 -4.73 -11.93
N PRO A 102 -7.97 -3.77 -12.58
CA PRO A 102 -9.42 -3.83 -12.76
C PRO A 102 -9.80 -5.03 -13.66
N SER A 103 -10.73 -5.85 -13.19
CA SER A 103 -11.35 -6.94 -13.96
C SER A 103 -12.87 -6.84 -13.88
N ILE A 104 -13.57 -7.53 -14.78
CA ILE A 104 -15.04 -7.60 -14.87
C ILE A 104 -15.65 -8.09 -13.55
N LEU A 105 -14.96 -8.99 -12.85
CA LEU A 105 -15.41 -9.56 -11.57
C LEU A 105 -14.94 -8.78 -10.33
N GLY A 106 -14.31 -7.61 -10.54
CA GLY A 106 -13.73 -6.78 -9.50
C GLY A 106 -12.22 -6.62 -9.63
N PRO A 107 -11.59 -5.77 -8.79
CA PRO A 107 -10.16 -5.55 -8.84
C PRO A 107 -9.40 -6.77 -8.34
N VAL A 108 -8.41 -7.21 -9.12
CA VAL A 108 -7.59 -8.39 -8.85
C VAL A 108 -6.18 -7.93 -8.50
N PRO A 109 -5.66 -8.26 -7.32
CA PRO A 109 -4.27 -7.95 -6.98
C PRO A 109 -3.31 -8.88 -7.75
N ALA A 110 -2.44 -8.28 -8.55
CA ALA A 110 -1.39 -8.92 -9.32
C ALA A 110 -0.03 -8.56 -8.72
N VAL A 111 0.86 -9.54 -8.59
CA VAL A 111 2.21 -9.38 -8.06
C VAL A 111 3.23 -9.49 -9.20
N PHE A 112 4.13 -8.53 -9.25
CA PHE A 112 5.24 -8.44 -10.18
C PHE A 112 6.55 -8.37 -9.41
N VAL A 113 7.61 -8.92 -10.00
CA VAL A 113 8.99 -8.78 -9.55
C VAL A 113 9.73 -7.90 -10.54
N TYR A 114 10.46 -6.90 -10.06
CA TYR A 114 11.27 -6.02 -10.88
C TYR A 114 12.72 -6.00 -10.42
N ASN A 115 13.64 -6.03 -11.38
CA ASN A 115 15.06 -5.76 -11.21
C ASN A 115 15.56 -5.05 -12.47
N GLU A 116 16.43 -4.06 -12.33
CA GLU A 116 16.92 -3.25 -13.46
C GLU A 116 17.60 -4.10 -14.56
N ASN A 117 18.21 -5.24 -14.21
CA ASN A 117 18.90 -6.11 -15.16
C ASN A 117 17.96 -7.11 -15.85
N THR A 118 16.94 -7.61 -15.14
CA THR A 118 16.05 -8.66 -15.67
C THR A 118 14.71 -8.14 -16.14
N GLY A 119 14.42 -6.85 -15.93
CA GLY A 119 13.14 -6.24 -16.23
C GLY A 119 12.04 -6.66 -15.25
N VAL A 120 10.80 -6.46 -15.68
CA VAL A 120 9.59 -6.84 -14.94
C VAL A 120 9.22 -8.28 -15.28
N LYS A 121 8.87 -9.06 -14.26
CA LYS A 121 8.31 -10.41 -14.40
C LYS A 121 7.01 -10.50 -13.61
N PHE A 122 5.98 -11.08 -14.21
CA PHE A 122 4.76 -11.42 -13.50
C PHE A 122 4.99 -12.64 -12.60
N ALA A 123 4.67 -12.52 -11.31
CA ALA A 123 4.83 -13.59 -10.34
C ALA A 123 3.53 -14.37 -10.11
N GLY A 124 2.38 -13.71 -10.15
CA GLY A 124 1.09 -14.35 -9.92
C GLY A 124 0.02 -13.37 -9.43
N TYR A 125 -1.17 -13.89 -9.18
CA TYR A 125 -2.26 -13.13 -8.57
C TYR A 125 -2.36 -13.47 -7.08
N ALA A 126 -2.56 -12.46 -6.23
CA ALA A 126 -2.79 -12.64 -4.79
C ALA A 126 -4.29 -12.94 -4.54
N VAL A 127 -4.74 -14.13 -4.91
CA VAL A 127 -6.14 -14.56 -4.74
C VAL A 127 -6.19 -15.71 -3.74
N ASP A 128 -7.05 -15.61 -2.74
CA ASP A 128 -7.23 -16.62 -1.68
C ASP A 128 -7.59 -18.03 -2.17
N ASN A 129 -8.03 -18.17 -3.43
CA ASN A 129 -8.51 -19.43 -3.99
C ASN A 129 -7.81 -19.74 -5.31
N GLY A 130 -6.89 -20.72 -5.32
CA GLY A 130 -6.14 -21.15 -6.50
C GLY A 130 -6.96 -21.66 -7.70
N LYS A 131 -8.29 -21.83 -7.56
CA LYS A 131 -9.19 -22.07 -8.72
C LYS A 131 -9.66 -20.77 -9.39
N ALA A 132 -9.69 -19.67 -8.66
CA ALA A 132 -10.05 -18.36 -9.17
C ALA A 132 -8.91 -17.74 -9.99
N SER A 133 -7.63 -18.02 -9.65
CA SER A 133 -6.46 -17.47 -10.35
C SER A 133 -6.44 -17.79 -11.85
N ASP A 134 -6.80 -19.01 -12.23
CA ASP A 134 -6.79 -19.44 -13.64
C ASP A 134 -7.90 -18.80 -14.46
N THR A 135 -9.07 -18.59 -13.84
CA THR A 135 -10.23 -17.97 -14.50
C THR A 135 -10.01 -16.46 -14.62
N VAL A 136 -9.47 -15.86 -13.57
CA VAL A 136 -9.16 -14.43 -13.51
C VAL A 136 -8.02 -14.07 -14.46
N GLY A 137 -6.98 -14.91 -14.54
CA GLY A 137 -5.85 -14.69 -15.44
C GLY A 137 -6.26 -14.67 -16.91
N LYS A 138 -7.26 -15.46 -17.31
CA LYS A 138 -7.81 -15.46 -18.68
C LYS A 138 -8.60 -14.20 -19.03
N GLN A 139 -9.08 -13.46 -18.03
CA GLN A 139 -9.88 -12.25 -18.23
C GLN A 139 -9.03 -10.98 -18.35
N ILE A 140 -7.78 -11.02 -17.88
CA ILE A 140 -6.89 -9.87 -17.97
C ILE A 140 -6.19 -9.90 -19.32
N SER A 141 -6.44 -8.86 -20.13
CA SER A 141 -5.83 -8.75 -21.45
C SER A 141 -4.31 -8.55 -21.37
N ASN A 142 -3.60 -9.06 -22.38
CA ASN A 142 -2.16 -8.82 -22.54
C ASN A 142 -1.82 -7.32 -22.57
N SER A 143 -2.70 -6.47 -23.10
CA SER A 143 -2.50 -5.01 -23.11
C SER A 143 -2.39 -4.42 -21.70
N VAL A 144 -3.17 -4.94 -20.75
CA VAL A 144 -3.11 -4.49 -19.34
C VAL A 144 -1.82 -4.98 -18.68
N MET A 145 -1.38 -6.19 -18.98
CA MET A 145 -0.10 -6.71 -18.48
C MET A 145 1.09 -5.92 -19.03
N ASN A 146 1.13 -5.69 -20.33
CA ASN A 146 2.16 -4.89 -21.00
C ASN A 146 2.20 -3.46 -20.45
N TYR A 147 1.03 -2.84 -20.19
CA TYR A 147 0.97 -1.53 -19.55
C TYR A 147 1.70 -1.52 -18.21
N TRP A 148 1.49 -2.52 -17.36
CA TRP A 148 2.14 -2.60 -16.05
C TRP A 148 3.62 -2.93 -16.16
N GLU A 149 4.03 -3.78 -17.10
CA GLU A 149 5.44 -4.05 -17.40
C GLU A 149 6.19 -2.77 -17.84
N ASP A 150 5.56 -1.90 -18.62
CA ASP A 150 6.15 -0.60 -19.03
C ASP A 150 6.09 0.45 -17.92
N MET A 151 5.10 0.37 -17.03
CA MET A 151 4.86 1.38 -16.00
C MET A 151 5.70 1.16 -14.75
N ILE A 152 5.93 -0.09 -14.33
CA ILE A 152 6.68 -0.43 -13.12
C ILE A 152 8.10 0.18 -13.11
N PRO A 153 8.92 0.10 -14.18
CA PRO A 153 10.23 0.73 -14.20
C PRO A 153 10.18 2.25 -14.00
N LYS A 154 9.16 2.92 -14.54
CA LYS A 154 8.93 4.36 -14.38
C LYS A 154 8.56 4.73 -12.94
N ILE A 155 7.77 3.88 -12.29
CA ILE A 155 7.40 4.07 -10.87
C ILE A 155 8.65 3.94 -10.00
N ILE A 156 9.45 2.88 -10.17
CA ILE A 156 10.62 2.61 -9.34
C ILE A 156 11.73 3.65 -9.55
N SER A 157 12.00 4.04 -10.80
CA SER A 157 13.01 5.07 -11.11
C SER A 157 12.67 6.43 -10.50
N LYS A 158 11.40 6.84 -10.52
CA LYS A 158 10.95 8.07 -9.88
C LYS A 158 11.16 8.04 -8.36
N THR A 159 10.94 6.89 -7.73
CA THR A 159 11.15 6.71 -6.28
C THR A 159 12.62 6.70 -5.88
N ASN A 160 13.53 6.21 -6.74
CA ASN A 160 14.98 6.21 -6.48
C ASN A 160 15.67 7.56 -6.77
N SER A 161 15.00 8.50 -7.45
CA SER A 161 15.56 9.81 -7.82
C SER A 161 15.33 10.90 -6.76
N ASN A 162 14.65 10.56 -5.66
CA ASN A 162 14.46 11.41 -4.47
C ASN A 162 15.30 10.86 -3.32
#